data_AF-A0AAE1RKW4-F1
#
_entry.id   AF-A0AAE1RKW4-F1
#
_cell.length_a   1.000
_cell.length_b   1.000
_cell.length_c   1.000
_cell.angle_alpha   90.00
_cell.angle_beta   90.00
_cell.angle_gamma   90.00
#
_symmetry.space_group_name_H-M   'P 1'
#
loop_
_entity.id
_entity.type
_entity.pdbx_description
1 polymer ?
#
loop_
_entity_poly.entity_id
_entity_poly.type
_entity_poly.pdbx_seq_one_letter_code
_entity_poly.pdbx_strand_id
1 'polypeptide(L)'
;MKDLTTNFAKLDKFGGVDFHRWQKKMHFLLTTLKVVYVISTTRPPEANEGEEETLESIRARMKWDNDVYLCRGYILNAMSDVLFDIYQHVKTTKELWDAFGGQVYV
;
A
#
# COMPACT_ATOMS: atom_id res chain seq x y z
N MET A 1 1.01 5.01 -19.24
CA MET A 1 0.55 4.07 -18.18
C MET A 1 1.14 2.66 -18.34
N LYS A 2 1.40 2.17 -19.57
CA LYS A 2 2.02 0.85 -19.83
C LYS A 2 3.46 0.68 -19.31
N ASP A 3 4.17 1.77 -19.02
CA ASP A 3 5.58 1.71 -18.60
C ASP A 3 5.78 1.35 -17.12
N LEU A 4 4.85 1.76 -16.23
CA LEU A 4 4.99 1.52 -14.78
C LEU A 4 4.70 0.06 -14.40
N THR A 5 3.71 -0.56 -15.06
CA THR A 5 3.36 -1.97 -14.86
C THR A 5 4.44 -2.92 -15.40
N THR A 6 5.11 -2.54 -16.49
CA THR A 6 6.25 -3.29 -17.07
C THR A 6 7.51 -3.22 -16.17
N ASN A 7 7.70 -2.10 -15.45
CA ASN A 7 8.79 -1.95 -14.49
C ASN A 7 8.56 -2.74 -13.19
N PHE A 8 7.31 -2.99 -12.80
CA PHE A 8 6.96 -3.82 -11.65
C PHE A 8 7.46 -5.26 -11.78
N ALA A 9 7.33 -5.83 -12.99
CA ALA A 9 7.83 -7.18 -13.28
C ALA A 9 9.36 -7.30 -13.21
N LYS A 10 10.09 -6.17 -13.19
CA LYS A 10 11.55 -6.10 -13.10
C LYS A 10 12.07 -5.82 -11.69
N LEU A 11 11.21 -5.61 -10.71
CA LEU A 11 11.66 -5.55 -9.32
C LEU A 11 11.96 -6.98 -8.86
N ASP A 12 13.19 -7.20 -8.41
CA ASP A 12 13.55 -8.45 -7.75
C ASP A 12 12.57 -8.71 -6.60
N LYS A 13 11.94 -9.90 -6.64
CA LYS A 13 11.04 -10.34 -5.58
C LYS A 13 11.80 -10.36 -4.26
N PHE A 14 11.21 -9.80 -3.21
CA PHE A 14 11.77 -9.86 -1.87
C PHE A 14 11.75 -11.29 -1.35
N GLY A 15 12.93 -11.84 -1.09
CA GLY A 15 13.13 -13.16 -0.50
C GLY A 15 13.58 -13.14 0.96
N GLY A 16 13.54 -11.97 1.63
CA GLY A 16 13.99 -11.83 3.03
C GLY A 16 15.38 -11.23 3.23
N VAL A 17 16.17 -11.05 2.17
CA VAL A 17 17.51 -10.41 2.20
C VAL A 17 17.42 -8.95 1.75
N ASP A 18 18.29 -8.08 2.26
CA ASP A 18 18.37 -6.65 1.88
C ASP A 18 17.07 -5.85 2.11
N PHE A 19 16.36 -6.15 3.20
CA PHE A 19 15.06 -5.55 3.53
C PHE A 19 15.04 -4.02 3.38
N HIS A 20 16.01 -3.30 3.97
CA HIS A 20 16.07 -1.84 3.90
C HIS A 20 16.19 -1.31 2.45
N ARG A 21 16.91 -2.01 1.58
CA ARG A 21 17.04 -1.65 0.16
C ARG A 21 15.74 -1.91 -0.58
N TRP A 22 15.14 -3.07 -0.36
CA TRP A 22 13.84 -3.43 -0.95
C TRP A 22 12.75 -2.45 -0.50
N GLN A 23 12.65 -2.17 0.80
CA GLN A 23 11.67 -1.26 1.38
C GLN A 23 11.80 0.15 0.79
N LYS A 24 13.02 0.69 0.65
CA LYS A 24 13.24 1.98 -0.02
C LYS A 24 12.78 1.95 -1.47
N LYS A 25 13.14 0.93 -2.26
CA LYS A 25 12.67 0.77 -3.65
C LYS A 25 11.14 0.70 -3.72
N MET A 26 10.52 -0.05 -2.81
CA MET A 26 9.07 -0.18 -2.72
C MET A 26 8.40 1.15 -2.39
N HIS A 27 8.94 1.90 -1.42
CA HIS A 27 8.43 3.22 -1.08
C HIS A 27 8.49 4.18 -2.28
N PHE A 28 9.61 4.26 -3.01
CA PHE A 28 9.72 5.09 -4.22
C PHE A 28 8.68 4.73 -5.30
N LEU A 29 8.44 3.44 -5.47
CA LEU A 29 7.46 2.93 -6.41
C LEU A 29 6.02 3.31 -6.02
N LEU A 30 5.65 3.10 -4.76
CA LEU A 30 4.33 3.48 -4.23
C LEU A 30 4.12 5.00 -4.29
N THR A 31 5.16 5.80 -4.09
CA THR A 31 5.13 7.26 -4.28
C THR A 31 4.87 7.61 -5.74
N THR A 32 5.54 6.93 -6.68
CA THR A 32 5.36 7.16 -8.13
C THR A 32 3.96 6.80 -8.58
N LEU A 33 3.37 5.76 -7.99
CA LEU A 33 1.98 5.34 -8.20
C LEU A 33 0.97 6.19 -7.43
N LYS A 34 1.41 7.13 -6.58
CA LYS A 34 0.59 8.02 -5.76
C LYS A 34 -0.32 7.31 -4.76
N VAL A 35 0.11 6.14 -4.26
CA VAL A 35 -0.63 5.35 -3.25
C VAL A 35 0.08 5.25 -1.91
N VAL A 36 1.33 5.72 -1.79
CA VAL A 36 2.13 5.60 -0.55
C VAL A 36 1.47 6.21 0.68
N TYR A 37 0.64 7.25 0.50
CA TYR A 37 0.00 7.98 1.59
C TYR A 37 -0.91 7.08 2.46
N VAL A 38 -1.48 6.01 1.90
CA VAL A 38 -2.36 5.09 2.65
C VAL A 38 -1.62 4.30 3.73
N ILE A 39 -0.29 4.30 3.72
CA ILE A 39 0.53 3.69 4.77
C ILE A 39 0.56 4.58 6.02
N SER A 40 0.52 5.91 5.85
CA SER A 40 0.68 6.89 6.93
C SER A 40 -0.60 7.63 7.32
N THR A 41 -1.68 7.49 6.54
CA THR A 41 -2.98 8.13 6.83
C THR A 41 -4.06 7.12 7.18
N THR A 42 -5.08 7.59 7.90
CA THR A 42 -6.30 6.82 8.14
C THR A 42 -7.31 7.04 7.03
N ARG A 43 -8.24 6.10 6.88
CA ARG A 43 -9.41 6.27 6.02
C ARG A 43 -10.15 7.55 6.42
N PRO A 44 -10.60 8.39 5.47
CA PRO A 44 -11.44 9.54 5.79
C PRO A 44 -12.71 9.09 6.54
N PRO A 45 -13.17 9.86 7.55
CA PRO A 45 -14.34 9.50 8.34
C PRO A 45 -15.63 9.54 7.51
N GLU A 46 -16.65 8.83 8.00
CA GLU A 46 -18.03 8.94 7.53
C GLU A 46 -18.67 10.17 8.18
N ALA A 47 -19.73 10.71 7.56
CA ALA A 47 -20.52 11.77 8.17
C ALA A 47 -21.11 11.30 9.51
N ASN A 48 -21.25 12.22 10.49
CA ASN A 48 -21.91 11.87 11.74
C ASN A 48 -23.41 11.63 11.51
N GLU A 49 -24.07 10.98 12.46
CA GLU A 49 -25.52 10.77 12.40
C GLU A 49 -26.26 12.11 12.27
N GLY A 50 -27.07 12.23 11.21
CA GLY A 50 -27.82 13.45 10.91
C GLY A 50 -27.07 14.51 10.07
N GLU A 51 -25.80 14.28 9.74
CA GLU A 51 -25.06 15.12 8.80
C GLU A 51 -25.23 14.62 7.36
N GLU A 52 -25.42 15.54 6.41
CA GLU A 52 -25.42 15.20 5.00
C GLU A 52 -24.00 14.92 4.50
N GLU A 53 -23.86 13.81 3.79
CA GLU A 53 -22.58 13.41 3.26
C GLU A 53 -22.32 14.05 1.90
N THR A 54 -21.21 14.79 1.79
CA THR A 54 -20.86 15.44 0.53
C THR A 54 -20.36 14.43 -0.50
N LEU A 55 -20.65 14.65 -1.79
CA LEU A 55 -20.11 13.83 -2.88
C LEU A 55 -18.57 13.77 -2.87
N GLU A 56 -17.92 14.83 -2.42
CA GLU A 56 -16.46 14.90 -2.31
C GLU A 56 -15.93 13.96 -1.23
N SER A 57 -16.59 13.88 -0.06
CA SER A 57 -16.23 12.94 1.01
C SER A 57 -16.40 11.47 0.59
N ILE A 58 -17.49 11.15 -0.13
CA ILE A 58 -17.74 9.81 -0.69
C ILE A 58 -16.62 9.42 -1.65
N ARG A 59 -16.30 10.32 -2.60
CA ARG A 59 -15.22 10.09 -3.57
C ARG A 59 -13.87 9.93 -2.88
N ALA A 60 -13.58 10.72 -1.85
CA ALA A 60 -12.34 10.62 -1.10
C ALA A 60 -12.20 9.25 -0.40
N ARG A 61 -13.26 8.74 0.23
CA ARG A 61 -13.26 7.40 0.84
C ARG A 61 -13.14 6.28 -0.18
N MET A 62 -13.94 6.32 -1.26
CA MET A 62 -13.85 5.31 -2.33
C MET A 62 -12.45 5.27 -2.97
N LYS A 63 -11.84 6.44 -3.18
CA LYS A 63 -10.46 6.54 -3.66
C LYS A 63 -9.48 5.94 -2.65
N TRP A 64 -9.61 6.27 -1.37
CA TRP A 64 -8.75 5.72 -0.33
C TRP A 64 -8.86 4.19 -0.26
N ASP A 65 -10.08 3.64 -0.30
CA ASP A 65 -10.34 2.20 -0.26
C ASP A 65 -9.70 1.49 -1.47
N ASN A 66 -9.83 2.07 -2.66
CA ASN A 66 -9.17 1.56 -3.87
C ASN A 66 -7.63 1.63 -3.77
N ASP A 67 -7.08 2.73 -3.26
CA ASP A 67 -5.64 2.91 -3.16
C ASP A 67 -5.03 1.99 -2.09
N VAL A 68 -5.78 1.65 -1.04
CA VAL A 68 -5.37 0.58 -0.11
C VAL A 68 -5.27 -0.76 -0.81
N TYR A 69 -6.28 -1.14 -1.58
CA TYR A 69 -6.26 -2.39 -2.34
C TYR A 69 -5.05 -2.44 -3.31
N LEU A 70 -4.82 -1.37 -4.05
CA LEU A 70 -3.69 -1.26 -4.97
C LEU A 70 -2.34 -1.32 -4.25
N CYS A 71 -2.15 -0.50 -3.21
CA CYS A 71 -0.91 -0.43 -2.44
C CYS A 71 -0.56 -1.80 -1.86
N ARG A 72 -1.55 -2.47 -1.26
CA ARG A 72 -1.41 -3.83 -0.74
C ARG A 72 -1.05 -4.83 -1.83
N GLY A 73 -1.74 -4.81 -2.97
CA GLY A 73 -1.44 -5.68 -4.12
C GLY A 73 -0.03 -5.48 -4.66
N TYR A 74 0.45 -4.24 -4.71
CA TYR A 74 1.82 -3.93 -5.13
C TYR A 74 2.87 -4.46 -4.17
N ILE A 75 2.66 -4.28 -2.86
CA ILE A 75 3.57 -4.80 -1.84
C ILE A 75 3.63 -6.33 -1.92
N LEU A 76 2.48 -7.01 -1.98
CA LEU A 76 2.39 -8.46 -2.08
C LEU A 76 3.03 -9.01 -3.38
N ASN A 77 2.77 -8.39 -4.53
CA ASN A 77 3.35 -8.82 -5.80
C ASN A 77 4.88 -8.69 -5.86
N ALA A 78 5.46 -7.82 -5.03
CA ALA A 78 6.89 -7.65 -4.93
C ALA A 78 7.55 -8.63 -3.94
N MET A 79 6.80 -9.58 -3.40
CA MET A 79 7.30 -10.64 -2.53
C MET A 79 7.59 -11.94 -3.30
N SER A 80 8.44 -12.77 -2.72
CA SER A 80 8.50 -14.19 -3.07
C SER A 80 7.18 -14.88 -2.75
N ASP A 81 6.89 -15.97 -3.46
CA ASP A 81 5.61 -16.68 -3.33
C ASP A 81 5.40 -17.21 -1.89
N VAL A 82 6.47 -17.64 -1.22
CA VAL A 82 6.44 -18.06 0.19
C VAL A 82 5.99 -16.93 1.12
N LEU A 83 6.51 -15.72 0.93
CA LEU A 83 6.12 -14.57 1.74
C LEU A 83 4.70 -14.10 1.36
N PHE A 84 4.33 -14.13 0.08
CA PHE A 84 2.96 -13.85 -0.34
C PHE A 84 1.98 -14.72 0.42
N ASP A 85 2.21 -16.03 0.48
CA ASP A 85 1.32 -16.98 1.14
C ASP A 85 1.15 -16.70 2.65
N ILE A 86 2.20 -16.23 3.31
CA ILE A 86 2.18 -15.85 4.73
C ILE A 86 1.38 -14.56 4.97
N TYR A 87 1.57 -13.56 4.11
CA TYR A 87 1.08 -12.20 4.34
C TYR A 87 -0.22 -11.84 3.60
N GLN A 88 -0.69 -12.69 2.68
CA GLN A 88 -1.90 -12.43 1.88
C GLN A 88 -3.20 -12.28 2.68
N HIS A 89 -3.20 -12.57 3.98
CA HIS A 89 -4.36 -12.41 4.86
C HIS A 89 -4.28 -11.16 5.75
N VAL A 90 -3.18 -10.40 5.70
CA VAL A 90 -3.08 -9.13 6.42
C VAL A 90 -4.05 -8.11 5.82
N LYS A 91 -4.87 -7.50 6.67
CA LYS A 91 -6.04 -6.72 6.25
C LYS A 91 -5.67 -5.31 5.80
N THR A 92 -4.79 -4.64 6.53
CA THR A 92 -4.42 -3.26 6.20
C THR A 92 -3.05 -3.18 5.54
N THR A 93 -2.89 -2.21 4.64
CA THR A 93 -1.60 -1.90 4.03
C THR A 93 -0.57 -1.49 5.08
N LYS A 94 -1.01 -0.78 6.13
CA LYS A 94 -0.16 -0.36 7.24
C LYS A 94 0.37 -1.54 8.03
N GLU A 95 -0.49 -2.46 8.48
CA GLU A 95 -0.04 -3.67 9.19
C GLU A 95 0.90 -4.50 8.31
N LEU A 96 0.59 -4.62 7.01
CA LEU A 96 1.44 -5.33 6.07
C LEU A 96 2.82 -4.67 5.98
N TRP A 97 2.87 -3.34 5.89
CA TRP A 97 4.11 -2.57 5.85
C TRP A 97 4.91 -2.65 7.16
N ASP A 98 4.22 -2.58 8.30
CA ASP A 98 4.81 -2.59 9.63
C ASP A 98 5.37 -3.98 9.98
N ALA A 99 4.73 -5.07 9.53
CA ALA A 99 5.12 -6.45 9.80
C ALA A 99 6.52 -6.83 9.29
N PHE A 100 7.09 -6.05 8.37
CA PHE A 100 8.45 -6.28 7.88
C PHE A 100 9.53 -5.44 8.58
N GLY A 101 9.16 -4.66 9.61
CA GLY A 101 10.07 -3.72 10.28
C GLY A 101 9.81 -2.26 9.90
N GLY A 102 8.55 -1.92 9.55
CA GLY A 102 8.09 -0.55 9.31
C GLY A 102 8.03 0.30 10.58
N GLN A 103 9.11 0.35 11.36
CA GLN A 103 9.35 1.44 12.30
C GLN A 103 10.53 2.24 11.78
N VAL A 104 10.26 3.15 10.83
CA VAL A 104 11.17 4.25 10.55
C VAL A 104 10.45 5.52 10.98
N TYR A 105 10.97 6.04 12.09
CA TYR A 105 10.78 7.32 12.76
C TYR A 105 10.13 8.44 11.92
N VAL A 106 9.16 9.09 12.59
CA VAL A 106 8.63 10.43 12.28
C VAL A 106 9.77 11.41 12.03
#